data_AF-A0A6A3V6E6-F1
#
_entry.id   AF-A0A6A3V6E6-F1
#
_cell.length_a   1.000
_cell.length_b   1.000
_cell.length_c   1.000
_cell.angle_alpha   90.00
_cell.angle_beta   90.00
_cell.angle_gamma   90.00
#
_symmetry.space_group_name_H-M   'P 1'
#
loop_
_entity.id
_entity.type
_entity.pdbx_description
1 polymer ?
#
loop_
_entity_poly.entity_id
_entity_poly.type
_entity_poly.pdbx_seq_one_letter_code
_entity_poly.pdbx_strand_id
1 'polypeptide(L)'
;MDASDFGLCALDPAAKAAVTYPFSLHERSLISAFKNDGTNGFDINFRELLSCAFAVHAWGARWAANAPNGGRPYHVHFRIDNTSAVAWQNKLASRNPRAQVIIRLLSWWKTSFHLRFSASHVPGADNIRADAGSRISANPYFTQLFASLTPGWTQVTPSVDSQGLANIWQRISALTPLPIPRSTSTAEL
;
A
#
# COMPACT_ATOMS: atom_id res chain seq x y z
N MET A 1 -3.29 -2.16 8.79
CA MET A 1 -2.88 -2.64 7.45
C MET A 1 -2.35 -4.03 7.66
N ASP A 2 -2.66 -4.97 6.77
CA ASP A 2 -2.07 -6.31 6.82
C ASP A 2 -2.09 -7.00 5.44
N ALA A 3 -1.24 -8.02 5.27
CA ALA A 3 -1.25 -8.91 4.13
C ALA A 3 -0.96 -10.36 4.53
N SER A 4 -1.48 -11.30 3.76
CA SER A 4 -1.25 -12.73 3.92
C SER A 4 -0.88 -13.37 2.57
N ASP A 5 -0.84 -14.69 2.49
CA ASP A 5 -0.72 -15.40 1.21
C ASP A 5 -2.00 -15.42 0.38
N PHE A 6 -3.12 -14.98 0.96
CA PHE A 6 -4.44 -15.06 0.36
C PHE A 6 -4.95 -13.70 -0.14
N GLY A 7 -4.45 -12.61 0.44
CA GLY A 7 -4.86 -11.27 0.10
C GLY A 7 -4.22 -10.21 0.99
N LEU A 8 -4.77 -9.00 0.93
CA LEU A 8 -4.40 -7.88 1.78
C LEU A 8 -5.63 -7.14 2.30
N CYS A 9 -5.43 -6.37 3.36
CA CYS A 9 -6.47 -5.58 4.00
C CYS A 9 -5.97 -4.22 4.44
N ALA A 10 -6.78 -3.20 4.14
CA ALA A 10 -6.65 -1.87 4.68
C ALA A 10 -7.95 -1.43 5.34
N LEU A 11 -7.82 -0.71 6.44
CA LEU A 11 -8.95 -0.23 7.24
C LEU A 11 -8.86 1.29 7.37
N ASP A 12 -9.99 1.96 7.21
CA ASP A 12 -10.21 3.35 7.62
C ASP A 12 -11.24 3.33 8.77
N PRO A 13 -10.78 3.19 10.03
CA PRO A 13 -11.68 3.10 11.17
C PRO A 13 -12.53 4.35 11.39
N ALA A 14 -12.03 5.53 11.01
CA ALA A 14 -12.77 6.78 11.15
C ALA A 14 -13.99 6.80 10.22
N ALA A 15 -13.83 6.28 9.00
CA ALA A 15 -14.92 6.17 8.03
C ALA A 15 -15.71 4.84 8.12
N LYS A 16 -15.37 3.95 9.06
CA LYS A 16 -15.88 2.57 9.13
C LYS A 16 -15.85 1.89 7.75
N ALA A 17 -14.72 1.97 7.07
CA ALA A 17 -14.55 1.41 5.74
C ALA A 17 -13.37 0.43 5.70
N ALA A 18 -13.49 -0.60 4.87
CA ALA A 18 -12.45 -1.59 4.66
C ALA A 18 -12.21 -1.81 3.17
N VAL A 19 -10.95 -1.96 2.80
CA VAL A 19 -10.52 -2.51 1.52
C VAL A 19 -9.99 -3.90 1.79
N THR A 20 -10.55 -4.89 1.12
CA THR A 20 -10.03 -6.25 1.10
C THR A 20 -9.76 -6.63 -0.34
N TYR A 21 -8.60 -7.26 -0.57
CA TYR A 21 -8.16 -7.65 -1.91
C TYR A 21 -7.64 -9.08 -1.88
N PRO A 22 -8.46 -10.06 -2.30
CA PRO A 22 -7.99 -11.41 -2.52
C PRO A 22 -6.97 -11.43 -3.67
N PHE A 23 -5.82 -12.05 -3.45
CA PHE A 23 -4.84 -12.20 -4.52
C PHE A 23 -5.40 -13.05 -5.67
N SER A 24 -5.06 -12.70 -6.90
CA SER A 24 -5.31 -13.50 -8.09
C SER A 24 -4.48 -14.79 -8.09
N LEU A 25 -4.79 -15.71 -9.01
CA LEU A 25 -3.95 -16.90 -9.24
C LEU A 25 -2.52 -16.52 -9.63
N HIS A 26 -2.36 -15.46 -10.43
CA HIS A 26 -1.05 -14.96 -10.82
C HIS A 26 -0.27 -14.44 -9.60
N GLU A 27 -0.87 -13.60 -8.76
CA GLU A 27 -0.21 -13.09 -7.56
C GLU A 27 0.12 -14.22 -6.57
N ARG A 28 -0.75 -15.22 -6.41
CA ARG A 28 -0.43 -16.43 -5.62
C ARG A 28 0.74 -17.23 -6.21
N SER A 29 0.87 -17.29 -7.53
CA SER A 29 2.05 -17.92 -8.16
C SER A 29 3.34 -17.15 -7.87
N LEU A 30 3.31 -15.81 -7.84
CA LEU A 30 4.45 -14.98 -7.44
C LEU A 30 4.84 -15.23 -5.97
N ILE A 31 3.85 -15.34 -5.08
CA ILE A 31 4.09 -15.70 -3.67
C ILE A 31 4.75 -17.07 -3.56
N SER A 32 4.23 -18.07 -4.29
CA SER A 32 4.81 -19.42 -4.29
C SER A 32 6.23 -19.44 -4.85
N ALA A 33 6.48 -18.74 -5.96
CA ALA A 33 7.81 -18.64 -6.55
C ALA A 33 8.79 -17.95 -5.60
N PHE A 34 8.37 -16.87 -4.92
CA PHE A 34 9.19 -16.19 -3.93
C PHE A 34 9.57 -17.11 -2.77
N LYS A 35 8.66 -17.96 -2.30
CA LYS A 35 8.97 -18.95 -1.25
C LYS A 35 10.00 -19.99 -1.69
N ASN A 36 10.11 -20.25 -3.00
CA ASN A 36 11.06 -21.22 -3.55
C ASN A 36 12.46 -20.62 -3.77
N ASP A 37 12.55 -19.42 -4.35
CA ASP A 37 13.83 -18.84 -4.77
C ASP A 37 14.19 -17.48 -4.13
N GLY A 38 13.23 -16.80 -3.49
CA GLY A 38 13.43 -15.52 -2.80
C GLY A 38 13.68 -14.30 -3.70
N THR A 39 13.50 -14.39 -5.02
CA THR A 39 14.08 -13.39 -5.94
C THR A 39 13.10 -12.41 -6.58
N ASN A 40 11.81 -12.77 -6.72
CA ASN A 40 10.87 -11.97 -7.52
C ASN A 40 10.34 -10.70 -6.83
N GLY A 41 10.69 -10.46 -5.56
CA GLY A 41 10.30 -9.28 -4.78
C GLY A 41 8.82 -9.22 -4.38
N PHE A 42 8.04 -10.29 -4.54
CA PHE A 42 6.66 -10.35 -4.06
C PHE A 42 6.58 -10.87 -2.61
N ASP A 43 7.50 -10.38 -1.77
CA ASP A 43 7.65 -10.77 -0.37
C ASP A 43 6.54 -10.21 0.54
N ILE A 44 6.49 -10.67 1.79
CA ILE A 44 5.49 -10.19 2.76
C ILE A 44 5.61 -8.69 3.07
N ASN A 45 6.83 -8.16 3.15
CA ASN A 45 7.08 -6.74 3.43
C ASN A 45 6.50 -5.86 2.30
N PHE A 46 6.68 -6.29 1.05
CA PHE A 46 6.12 -5.65 -0.13
C PHE A 46 4.59 -5.69 -0.10
N ARG A 47 3.99 -6.84 0.21
CA ARG A 47 2.52 -7.00 0.23
C ARG A 47 1.86 -6.16 1.33
N GLU A 48 2.49 -6.01 2.47
CA GLU A 48 2.00 -5.09 3.51
C GLU A 48 2.13 -3.62 3.11
N LEU A 49 3.24 -3.22 2.47
CA LEU A 49 3.33 -1.88 1.88
C LEU A 49 2.28 -1.65 0.78
N LEU A 50 2.01 -2.69 -0.02
CA LEU A 50 1.02 -2.67 -1.10
C LEU A 50 -0.37 -2.36 -0.54
N SER A 51 -0.72 -2.85 0.65
CA SER A 51 -1.99 -2.52 1.31
C SER A 51 -2.16 -1.01 1.57
N CYS A 52 -1.08 -0.28 1.85
CA CYS A 52 -1.10 1.18 1.97
C CYS A 52 -1.45 1.84 0.63
N ALA A 53 -0.91 1.33 -0.48
CA ALA A 53 -1.20 1.87 -1.81
C ALA A 53 -2.64 1.63 -2.23
N PHE A 54 -3.20 0.46 -1.93
CA PHE A 54 -4.62 0.19 -2.12
C PHE A 54 -5.50 1.16 -1.31
N ALA A 55 -5.14 1.43 -0.06
CA ALA A 55 -5.85 2.39 0.78
C ALA A 55 -5.84 3.81 0.20
N VAL A 56 -4.65 4.29 -0.21
CA VAL A 56 -4.51 5.64 -0.80
C VAL A 56 -5.21 5.72 -2.15
N HIS A 57 -5.17 4.66 -2.97
CA HIS A 57 -5.92 4.63 -4.22
C HIS A 57 -7.44 4.72 -3.98
N ALA A 58 -7.95 3.99 -2.99
CA ALA A 58 -9.38 3.97 -2.66
C ALA A 58 -9.88 5.26 -2.00
N TRP A 59 -9.07 5.87 -1.13
CA TRP A 59 -9.53 6.93 -0.22
C TRP A 59 -8.76 8.24 -0.30
N GLY A 60 -7.65 8.30 -1.06
CA GLY A 60 -6.77 9.48 -1.13
C GLY A 60 -7.50 10.77 -1.50
N ALA A 61 -8.36 10.72 -2.53
CA ALA A 61 -9.15 11.87 -2.94
C ALA A 61 -10.15 12.32 -1.84
N ARG A 62 -10.78 11.36 -1.14
CA ARG A 62 -11.69 11.66 -0.03
C ARG A 62 -10.95 12.28 1.15
N TRP A 63 -9.79 11.75 1.51
CA TRP A 63 -8.96 12.29 2.59
C TRP A 63 -8.49 13.72 2.26
N ALA A 64 -8.14 13.99 1.00
CA ALA A 64 -7.78 15.33 0.54
C ALA A 64 -8.95 16.32 0.66
N ALA A 65 -10.16 15.91 0.26
CA ALA A 65 -11.35 16.73 0.39
C ALA A 65 -11.72 17.04 1.85
N ASN A 66 -11.31 16.18 2.79
CA ASN A 66 -11.52 16.35 4.23
C ASN A 66 -10.39 17.13 4.92
N ALA A 67 -9.43 17.68 4.18
CA ALA A 67 -8.32 18.44 4.78
C ALA A 67 -8.85 19.66 5.57
N PRO A 68 -8.34 19.92 6.79
CA PRO A 68 -8.79 21.04 7.60
C PRO A 68 -8.59 22.39 6.91
N ASN A 69 -9.56 23.29 7.07
CA ASN A 69 -9.42 24.69 6.67
C ASN A 69 -8.24 25.31 7.45
N GLY A 70 -7.22 25.80 6.74
CA GLY A 70 -5.99 26.32 7.35
C GLY A 70 -4.68 25.86 6.70
N GLY A 71 -4.75 25.19 5.54
CA GLY A 71 -3.59 24.88 4.70
C GLY A 71 -2.69 23.75 5.20
N ARG A 72 -3.06 23.07 6.29
CA ARG A 72 -2.32 21.90 6.79
C ARG A 72 -2.79 20.64 6.05
N PRO A 73 -1.86 19.86 5.45
CA PRO A 73 -2.17 18.58 4.82
C PRO A 73 -2.93 17.63 5.74
N TYR A 74 -3.91 16.89 5.20
CA TYR A 74 -4.55 15.80 5.93
C TYR A 74 -3.51 14.72 6.23
N HIS A 75 -3.37 14.35 7.51
CA HIS A 75 -2.35 13.39 7.94
C HIS A 75 -2.94 11.98 7.96
N VAL A 76 -2.43 11.12 7.08
CA VAL A 76 -2.71 9.69 7.08
C VAL A 76 -1.58 8.96 7.81
N HIS A 77 -1.94 8.26 8.89
CA HIS A 77 -1.02 7.47 9.69
C HIS A 77 -1.26 5.97 9.46
N PHE A 78 -0.31 5.31 8.79
CA PHE A 78 -0.37 3.87 8.53
C PHE A 78 0.03 3.08 9.78
N ARG A 79 -0.87 2.22 10.26
CA ARG A 79 -0.59 1.23 11.32
C ARG A 79 -0.36 -0.13 10.65
N ILE A 80 0.87 -0.64 10.75
CA ILE A 80 1.34 -1.84 10.03
C ILE A 80 2.08 -2.73 11.03
N ASP A 81 1.88 -4.04 11.01
CA ASP A 81 2.56 -4.99 11.90
C ASP A 81 3.92 -5.47 11.39
N ASN A 82 4.24 -5.21 10.12
CA ASN A 82 5.60 -5.38 9.61
C ASN A 82 6.48 -4.14 9.74
N THR A 83 7.51 -4.28 10.57
CA THR A 83 8.50 -3.22 10.83
C THR A 83 9.31 -2.83 9.59
N SER A 84 9.54 -3.74 8.64
CA SER A 84 10.22 -3.43 7.38
C SER A 84 9.35 -2.56 6.49
N ALA A 85 8.06 -2.86 6.35
CA ALA A 85 7.11 -2.04 5.61
C ALA A 85 6.98 -0.63 6.24
N VAL A 86 6.93 -0.53 7.57
CA VAL A 86 6.98 0.75 8.31
C VAL A 86 8.26 1.52 7.95
N ALA A 87 9.42 0.88 8.00
CA ALA A 87 10.70 1.51 7.71
C ALA A 87 10.78 1.99 6.25
N TRP A 88 10.33 1.17 5.29
CA TRP A 88 10.31 1.54 3.87
C TRP A 88 9.41 2.74 3.61
N GLN A 89 8.23 2.80 4.23
CA GLN A 89 7.32 3.92 4.04
C GLN A 89 7.84 5.21 4.67
N ASN A 90 8.45 5.15 5.85
CA ASN A 90 9.00 6.33 6.50
C ASN A 90 10.28 6.84 5.81
N LYS A 91 11.13 5.93 5.30
CA LYS A 91 12.38 6.28 4.58
C LYS A 91 12.17 6.56 3.09
N LEU A 92 11.01 6.22 2.55
CA LEU A 92 10.71 6.28 1.12
C LEU A 92 11.74 5.54 0.25
N ALA A 93 12.25 4.41 0.75
CA ALA A 93 13.25 3.62 0.07
C ALA A 93 13.16 2.12 0.41
N SER A 94 13.38 1.28 -0.60
CA SER A 94 13.55 -0.17 -0.48
C SER A 94 14.51 -0.69 -1.55
N ARG A 95 15.21 -1.79 -1.23
CA ARG A 95 16.01 -2.55 -2.22
C ARG A 95 15.14 -3.45 -3.08
N ASN A 96 13.90 -3.71 -2.66
CA ASN A 96 12.93 -4.46 -3.45
C ASN A 96 12.41 -3.56 -4.59
N PRO A 97 12.65 -3.90 -5.87
CA PRO A 97 12.25 -3.05 -7.00
C PRO A 97 10.74 -2.81 -7.09
N ARG A 98 9.93 -3.81 -6.75
CA ARG A 98 8.46 -3.69 -6.73
C ARG A 98 8.01 -2.73 -5.63
N ALA A 99 8.60 -2.84 -4.44
CA ALA A 99 8.34 -1.90 -3.35
C ALA A 99 8.72 -0.47 -3.75
N GLN A 100 9.87 -0.27 -4.41
CA GLN A 100 10.29 1.06 -4.83
C GLN A 100 9.34 1.73 -5.82
N VAL A 101 8.70 0.96 -6.71
CA VAL A 101 7.63 1.47 -7.60
C VAL A 101 6.43 1.95 -6.77
N ILE A 102 5.99 1.17 -5.80
CA ILE A 102 4.85 1.53 -4.93
C ILE A 102 5.18 2.73 -4.04
N ILE A 103 6.40 2.83 -3.51
CA ILE A 103 6.86 3.99 -2.73
C ILE A 103 6.82 5.27 -3.58
N ARG A 104 7.24 5.20 -4.85
CA ARG A 104 7.17 6.36 -5.76
C ARG A 104 5.72 6.77 -6.03
N LEU A 105 4.84 5.80 -6.25
CA LEU A 105 3.41 6.06 -6.40
C LEU A 105 2.80 6.73 -5.16
N LEU A 106 3.10 6.20 -3.97
CA LEU A 106 2.68 6.80 -2.69
C LEU A 106 3.24 8.23 -2.55
N SER A 107 4.50 8.45 -2.92
CA SER A 107 5.13 9.77 -2.85
C SER A 107 4.47 10.78 -3.80
N TRP A 108 4.08 10.33 -4.99
CA TRP A 108 3.31 11.14 -5.93
C TRP A 108 1.92 11.45 -5.38
N TRP A 109 1.17 10.47 -4.87
CA TRP A 109 -0.14 10.75 -4.27
C TRP A 109 -0.06 11.62 -3.04
N LYS A 110 1.00 11.50 -2.23
CA LYS A 110 1.26 12.41 -1.12
C LYS A 110 1.27 13.87 -1.59
N THR A 111 1.95 14.17 -2.69
CA THR A 111 2.03 15.54 -3.22
C THR A 111 0.76 15.94 -3.97
N SER A 112 0.25 15.10 -4.87
CA SER A 112 -0.94 15.41 -5.69
C SER A 112 -2.22 15.55 -4.89
N PHE A 113 -2.38 14.80 -3.80
CA PHE A 113 -3.52 14.91 -2.90
C PHE A 113 -3.26 15.85 -1.72
N HIS A 114 -2.10 16.51 -1.66
CA HIS A 114 -1.69 17.33 -0.52
C HIS A 114 -1.88 16.62 0.84
N LEU A 115 -1.42 15.38 0.92
CA LEU A 115 -1.47 14.55 2.12
C LEU A 115 -0.13 14.54 2.85
N ARG A 116 -0.17 14.23 4.14
CA ARG A 116 1.02 13.85 4.92
C ARG A 116 0.93 12.37 5.25
N PHE A 117 2.02 11.63 5.04
CA PHE A 117 2.10 10.20 5.39
C PHE A 117 3.11 9.99 6.51
N SER A 118 2.77 9.10 7.45
CA SER A 118 3.70 8.44 8.37
C SER A 118 3.26 7.00 8.60
N ALA A 119 4.17 6.16 9.08
CA ALA A 119 3.85 4.81 9.50
C ALA A 119 4.38 4.51 10.91
N SER A 120 3.66 3.69 11.67
CA SER A 120 4.15 3.10 12.92
C SER A 120 3.81 1.62 13.01
N HIS A 121 4.63 0.90 13.75
CA HIS A 121 4.34 -0.49 14.09
C HIS A 121 3.08 -0.62 14.95
N VAL A 122 2.30 -1.67 14.72
CA VAL A 122 1.25 -2.18 15.61
C VAL A 122 1.54 -3.67 15.86
N PRO A 123 1.52 -4.18 17.09
CA PRO A 123 1.67 -5.63 17.31
C PRO A 123 0.62 -6.43 16.53
N GLY A 124 1.00 -7.59 15.96
CA GLY A 124 0.04 -8.44 15.23
C GLY A 124 -1.16 -8.88 16.08
N ALA A 125 -0.96 -9.07 17.38
CA ALA A 125 -2.04 -9.36 18.34
C ALA A 125 -3.08 -8.23 18.47
N ASP A 126 -2.72 -7.00 18.10
CA ASP A 126 -3.61 -5.84 18.08
C ASP A 126 -4.14 -5.54 16.66
N ASN A 127 -3.65 -6.25 15.64
CA ASN A 127 -3.99 -6.05 14.22
C ASN A 127 -5.02 -7.08 13.70
N ILE A 128 -5.73 -7.77 14.60
CA ILE A 128 -6.63 -8.92 14.32
C ILE A 128 -7.64 -8.61 13.22
N ARG A 129 -8.23 -7.40 13.20
CA ARG A 129 -9.22 -7.04 12.17
C ARG A 129 -8.60 -6.98 10.77
N ALA A 130 -7.39 -6.43 10.65
CA ALA A 130 -6.71 -6.40 9.35
C ALA A 130 -6.24 -7.80 8.95
N ASP A 131 -5.72 -8.60 9.91
CA ASP A 131 -5.33 -10.00 9.70
C ASP A 131 -6.50 -10.87 9.22
N ALA A 132 -7.67 -10.74 9.85
CA ALA A 132 -8.85 -11.44 9.37
C ALA A 132 -9.24 -11.02 7.94
N GLY A 133 -9.15 -9.72 7.65
CA GLY A 133 -9.45 -9.16 6.34
C GLY A 133 -8.49 -9.62 5.24
N SER A 134 -7.20 -9.75 5.54
CA SER A 134 -6.18 -10.18 4.58
C SER A 134 -6.30 -11.67 4.25
N ARG A 135 -7.04 -12.44 5.06
CA ARG A 135 -7.24 -13.88 4.96
C ARG A 135 -8.68 -14.28 4.58
N ILE A 136 -9.54 -13.35 4.18
CA ILE A 136 -10.95 -13.65 3.85
C ILE A 136 -11.09 -14.81 2.86
N SER A 137 -10.22 -14.88 1.85
CA SER A 137 -10.23 -15.93 0.83
C SER A 137 -9.53 -17.23 1.24
N ALA A 138 -8.97 -17.30 2.45
CA ALA A 138 -8.28 -18.50 2.94
C ALA A 138 -9.27 -19.60 3.31
N ASN A 139 -10.33 -19.26 4.06
CA ASN A 139 -11.40 -20.17 4.47
C ASN A 139 -12.60 -19.39 5.04
N PRO A 140 -13.77 -20.04 5.25
CA PRO A 140 -14.98 -19.38 5.76
C PRO A 140 -14.83 -18.76 7.16
N TYR A 141 -13.94 -19.28 8.01
CA TYR A 141 -13.73 -18.74 9.35
C TYR A 141 -13.25 -17.28 9.31
N PHE A 142 -12.30 -16.94 8.43
CA PHE A 142 -11.82 -15.56 8.31
C PHE A 142 -12.85 -14.61 7.71
N THR A 143 -13.70 -15.09 6.80
CA THR A 143 -14.84 -14.29 6.31
C THR A 143 -15.80 -13.93 7.44
N GLN A 144 -16.17 -14.92 8.27
CA GLN A 144 -17.07 -14.71 9.43
C GLN A 144 -16.43 -13.84 10.51
N LEU A 145 -15.15 -14.08 10.84
CA LEU A 145 -14.40 -13.29 11.82
C LEU A 145 -14.27 -11.84 11.36
N PHE A 146 -13.95 -11.61 10.08
CA PHE A 146 -13.84 -10.24 9.58
C PHE A 146 -15.18 -9.51 9.63
N ALA A 147 -16.27 -10.17 9.23
CA ALA A 147 -17.62 -9.61 9.30
C ALA A 147 -18.04 -9.29 10.75
N SER A 148 -17.75 -10.16 11.71
CA SER A 148 -18.06 -9.92 13.13
C SER A 148 -17.24 -8.78 13.74
N LEU A 149 -16.01 -8.57 13.26
CA LEU A 149 -15.15 -7.47 13.69
C LEU A 149 -15.45 -6.14 12.99
N THR A 150 -16.19 -6.14 11.88
CA THR A 150 -16.53 -4.96 11.06
C THR A 150 -18.04 -4.76 10.83
N PRO A 151 -18.90 -4.88 11.86
CA PRO A 151 -20.33 -4.79 11.66
C PRO A 151 -20.72 -3.38 11.18
N GLY A 152 -21.46 -3.33 10.07
CA GLY A 152 -21.92 -2.09 9.44
C GLY A 152 -20.81 -1.27 8.75
N TRP A 153 -19.63 -1.85 8.52
CA TRP A 153 -18.58 -1.19 7.75
C TRP A 153 -18.80 -1.33 6.24
N THR A 154 -18.47 -0.29 5.49
CA THR A 154 -18.51 -0.31 4.03
C THR A 154 -17.31 -1.09 3.48
N GLN A 155 -17.57 -2.10 2.66
CA GLN A 155 -16.55 -2.80 1.90
C GLN A 155 -16.29 -2.08 0.58
N VAL A 156 -15.02 -1.79 0.31
CA VAL A 156 -14.56 -1.14 -0.91
C VAL A 156 -13.78 -2.15 -1.72
N THR A 157 -14.29 -2.49 -2.89
CA THR A 157 -13.60 -3.35 -3.87
C THR A 157 -12.60 -2.51 -4.65
N PRO A 158 -11.30 -2.85 -4.64
CA PRO A 158 -10.34 -2.19 -5.50
C PRO A 158 -10.69 -2.30 -6.98
N SER A 159 -10.52 -1.21 -7.73
CA SER A 159 -10.74 -1.19 -9.18
C SER A 159 -9.51 -1.59 -10.00
N VAL A 160 -8.38 -1.86 -9.33
CA VAL A 160 -7.10 -2.25 -9.92
C VAL A 160 -6.48 -3.38 -9.11
N ASP A 161 -5.64 -4.18 -9.73
CA ASP A 161 -4.79 -5.18 -9.07
C ASP A 161 -3.41 -4.60 -8.71
N SER A 162 -2.51 -5.43 -8.18
CA SER A 162 -1.15 -5.00 -7.85
C SER A 162 -0.37 -4.48 -9.06
N GLN A 163 -0.55 -5.11 -10.23
CA GLN A 163 0.07 -4.67 -11.48
C GLN A 163 -0.55 -3.36 -11.98
N GLY A 164 -1.85 -3.16 -11.80
CA GLY A 164 -2.57 -1.94 -12.12
C GLY A 164 -2.04 -0.74 -11.36
N LEU A 165 -1.72 -0.90 -10.07
CA LEU A 165 -1.03 0.13 -9.29
C LEU A 165 0.35 0.46 -9.89
N ALA A 166 1.14 -0.55 -10.26
CA ALA A 166 2.42 -0.32 -10.93
C ALA A 166 2.24 0.39 -12.28
N ASN A 167 1.20 0.04 -13.05
CA ASN A 167 0.87 0.65 -14.33
C ASN A 167 0.46 2.12 -14.17
N ILE A 168 -0.25 2.48 -13.09
CA ILE A 168 -0.56 3.88 -12.77
C ILE A 168 0.74 4.68 -12.60
N TRP A 169 1.69 4.16 -11.82
CA TRP A 169 3.00 4.82 -11.68
C TRP A 169 3.73 4.95 -13.01
N GLN A 170 3.77 3.89 -13.82
CA GLN A 170 4.42 3.92 -15.14
C GLN A 170 3.84 5.05 -16.01
N ARG A 171 2.52 5.17 -16.09
CA ARG A 171 1.84 6.24 -16.84
C ARG A 171 2.18 7.63 -16.31
N ILE A 172 2.14 7.83 -14.99
CA ILE A 172 2.52 9.10 -14.37
C ILE A 172 3.96 9.45 -14.72
N SER A 173 4.90 8.52 -14.50
CA SER A 173 6.32 8.76 -14.71
C SER A 173 6.68 9.06 -16.17
N ALA A 174 5.96 8.47 -17.13
CA ALA A 174 6.12 8.78 -18.55
C ALA A 174 5.65 10.20 -18.90
N LEU A 175 4.65 10.73 -18.19
CA LEU A 175 4.12 12.09 -18.39
C LEU A 175 4.87 13.16 -17.58
N THR A 176 5.67 12.77 -16.59
CA THR A 176 6.54 13.65 -15.82
C THR A 176 8.00 13.25 -15.96
N PRO A 177 8.62 13.42 -17.14
CA PRO A 177 10.03 13.12 -17.33
C PRO A 177 10.87 13.98 -16.38
N LEU A 178 11.79 13.34 -15.65
CA LEU A 178 12.77 14.08 -14.88
C LEU A 178 13.68 14.86 -15.84
N PRO A 179 14.06 16.11 -15.50
CA PRO A 179 15.06 16.83 -16.27
C PRO A 179 16.33 15.99 -16.42
N ILE A 180 16.83 15.84 -17.64
CA ILE A 180 18.12 15.19 -17.89
C ILE A 180 19.18 16.05 -17.17
N PRO A 181 20.01 15.47 -16.27
CA PRO A 181 21.09 16.21 -15.66
C PRO A 181 21.98 16.80 -16.75
N ARG A 182 22.28 18.11 -16.69
CA ARG A 182 23.23 18.72 -17.61
C ARG A 182 24.56 17.98 -17.49
N SER A 183 25.08 17.47 -18.59
CA SER A 183 26.43 16.94 -18.66
C SER A 183 27.40 18.05 -18.24
N THR A 184 27.99 17.92 -17.07
CA THR A 184 29.12 18.76 -16.67
C THR A 184 30.28 18.41 -17.59
N SER A 185 30.52 19.23 -18.60
CA SER A 185 31.73 19.19 -19.41
C SER A 185 32.92 19.47 -18.50
N THR A 186 33.60 18.44 -18.03
CA THR A 186 34.97 18.55 -17.52
C THR A 186 35.90 18.70 -18.71
N ALA A 187 35.97 19.92 -19.25
CA ALA A 187 36.99 20.34 -20.19
C ALA A 187 37.38 21.76 -19.79
N GLU A 188 38.36 21.87 -18.90
CA GLU A 188 39.30 22.98 -18.74
C GLU A 188 40.16 22.69 -17.49
N LEU A 189 41.27 21.98 -17.72
CA LEU A 189 42.50 22.06 -16.94
C LEU A 189 43.66 22.10 -17.94
#